data_AF-A0A7C4IKL8-F1
#
_entry.id   AF-A0A7C4IKL8-F1
#
_cell.length_a   1.000
_cell.length_b   1.000
_cell.length_c   1.000
_cell.angle_alpha   90.00
_cell.angle_beta   90.00
_cell.angle_gamma   90.00
#
_symmetry.space_group_name_H-M   'P 1'
#
loop_
_entity.id
_entity.type
_entity.pdbx_description
1 polymer ?
#
loop_
_entity_poly.entity_id
_entity_poly.type
_entity_poly.pdbx_seq_one_letter_code
_entity_poly.pdbx_strand_id
1 'polypeptide(L)'
;MMRHALAVLVLVGAALAQQPAASQPSKAVTAASGSLFHPGSVQQMKALDLPADGAITFDTDTLTVSGTASGQGALGLCEGGKVEVALFAFESLHLRRGSKVTVTGKRAIALLSPGEIRIDTAIDLSGQKGTTAVNSDTGAAPGAGGFAGGPPRKDSGVPGQGPGAGFNQRVKGGAAGGGGAHGGAGGDSSPADGGKGPMRGGKPYGDAPITQLLGGSGGAGGSHDRMFNAPGGGGGGGGALAVISLKAIHLGPDGRLIAKGGDGADKPCSGGGGAGGAILLAAPTVTLDPKAIVSAAGGHAGKGGQGKGVGPTNGRQNVGHGGGGGGGRIAIYCDTGVAGLPAGVSVAAGKGDAPGQDGTAGTFHHGPWPGLR
;
A
#
# COMPACT_ATOMS: atom_id res chain seq x y z
N MET A 1 2.69 80.41 31.27
CA MET A 1 1.82 81.12 30.29
C MET A 1 1.85 80.36 28.98
N MET A 2 0.67 80.21 28.38
CA MET A 2 0.32 79.38 27.23
C MET A 2 1.16 79.58 25.96
N ARG A 3 1.29 78.52 25.15
CA ARG A 3 0.93 78.40 23.70
C ARG A 3 1.37 77.01 23.21
N HIS A 4 0.46 76.05 23.04
CA HIS A 4 -0.29 75.71 21.82
C HIS A 4 0.60 75.36 20.60
N ALA A 5 0.70 74.06 20.29
CA ALA A 5 0.67 73.54 18.93
C ALA A 5 0.18 72.07 18.96
N LEU A 6 -1.02 71.87 18.43
CA LEU A 6 -1.75 70.61 18.30
C LEU A 6 -1.30 69.93 17.00
N ALA A 7 -0.73 68.73 17.07
CA ALA A 7 -0.47 67.89 15.90
C ALA A 7 -1.33 66.63 16.00
N VAL A 8 -2.40 66.59 15.21
CA VAL A 8 -3.25 65.41 15.01
C VAL A 8 -2.51 64.47 14.05
N LEU A 9 -1.92 63.40 14.58
CA LEU A 9 -1.36 62.32 13.78
C LEU A 9 -2.42 61.21 13.66
N VAL A 10 -3.00 61.08 12.47
CA VAL A 10 -3.89 59.98 12.10
C VAL A 10 -3.05 58.70 11.98
N LEU A 11 -3.12 57.81 12.99
CA LEU A 11 -2.63 56.45 12.85
C LEU A 11 -3.67 55.60 12.10
N VAL A 12 -3.40 55.35 10.83
CA VAL A 12 -4.04 54.25 10.07
C VAL A 12 -3.47 52.94 10.60
N GLY A 13 -4.31 52.14 11.26
CA GLY A 13 -3.97 50.81 11.72
C GLY A 13 -3.73 49.87 10.54
N ALA A 14 -2.45 49.62 10.23
CA ALA A 14 -2.07 48.48 9.42
C ALA A 14 -2.14 47.23 10.29
N ALA A 15 -3.20 46.44 10.12
CA ALA A 15 -3.26 45.09 10.63
C ALA A 15 -2.14 44.28 9.97
N LEU A 16 -1.05 44.06 10.70
CA LEU A 16 -0.08 43.01 10.40
C LEU A 16 -0.82 41.68 10.48
N ALA A 17 -1.23 41.17 9.33
CA ALA A 17 -1.66 39.80 9.18
C ALA A 17 -0.54 38.90 9.73
N GLN A 18 -0.80 38.24 10.85
CA GLN A 18 0.04 37.16 11.34
C GLN A 18 0.07 36.08 10.27
N GLN A 19 1.21 36.01 9.59
CA GLN A 19 1.60 34.92 8.71
C GLN A 19 1.33 33.61 9.46
N PRO A 20 0.58 32.64 8.91
CA PRO A 20 0.36 31.38 9.59
C PRO A 20 1.73 30.73 9.83
N ALA A 21 2.01 30.45 11.10
CA ALA A 21 3.24 29.79 11.50
C ALA A 21 3.41 28.53 10.66
N ALA A 22 4.50 28.46 9.89
CA ALA A 22 4.89 27.25 9.21
C ALA A 22 4.96 26.13 10.27
N SER A 23 4.12 25.11 10.11
CA SER A 23 4.12 23.93 10.97
C SER A 23 5.51 23.32 10.93
N GLN A 24 6.23 23.44 12.04
CA GLN A 24 7.51 22.75 12.24
C GLN A 24 7.26 21.25 12.02
N PRO A 25 8.04 20.55 11.17
CA PRO A 25 7.90 19.11 11.02
C PRO A 25 8.12 18.45 12.39
N SER A 26 7.20 17.57 12.76
CA SER A 26 7.32 16.74 13.96
C SER A 26 8.70 16.08 13.99
N LYS A 27 9.42 16.20 15.12
CA LYS A 27 10.74 15.62 15.33
C LYS A 27 10.73 14.14 14.93
N ALA A 28 11.60 13.75 13.99
CA ALA A 28 11.73 12.36 13.56
C ALA A 28 12.10 11.48 14.76
N VAL A 29 11.39 10.38 14.95
CA VAL A 29 11.72 9.36 15.95
C VAL A 29 12.65 8.36 15.28
N THR A 30 13.94 8.46 15.60
CA THR A 30 14.96 7.46 15.24
C THR A 30 15.11 6.47 16.39
N ALA A 31 14.90 5.20 16.11
CA ALA A 31 14.88 4.14 17.10
C ALA A 31 15.60 2.90 16.59
N ALA A 32 16.23 2.14 17.48
CA ALA A 32 16.65 0.77 17.19
C ALA A 32 15.41 -0.09 16.86
N SER A 33 15.58 -1.13 16.03
CA SER A 33 14.49 -2.03 15.64
C SER A 33 13.77 -2.55 16.90
N GLY A 34 12.51 -2.17 17.09
CA GLY A 34 11.71 -2.45 18.29
C GLY A 34 11.14 -1.21 19.00
N SER A 35 11.93 -0.15 19.26
CA SER A 35 11.43 1.01 20.04
C SER A 35 10.62 2.02 19.22
N LEU A 36 10.70 1.96 17.88
CA LEU A 36 9.95 2.85 16.99
C LEU A 36 8.44 2.69 17.20
N PHE A 37 8.03 1.46 17.40
CA PHE A 37 6.64 1.04 17.47
C PHE A 37 6.07 1.07 18.90
N HIS A 38 6.85 1.53 19.88
CA HIS A 38 6.35 1.69 21.25
C HIS A 38 5.35 2.87 21.30
N PRO A 39 4.11 2.73 21.80
CA PRO A 39 3.14 3.84 21.80
C PRO A 39 3.54 5.09 22.61
N GLY A 40 4.50 4.94 23.52
CA GLY A 40 5.14 6.06 24.23
C GLY A 40 6.26 6.78 23.47
N SER A 41 6.64 6.32 22.27
CA SER A 41 7.71 6.94 21.46
C SER A 41 7.26 8.21 20.74
N VAL A 42 5.95 8.48 20.71
CA VAL A 42 5.31 9.58 20.00
C VAL A 42 4.27 10.25 20.88
N GLN A 43 3.96 11.53 20.60
CA GLN A 43 2.90 12.24 21.29
C GLN A 43 1.56 11.53 21.05
N GLN A 44 0.86 11.21 22.14
CA GLN A 44 -0.43 10.55 22.06
C GLN A 44 -1.54 11.57 21.82
N MET A 45 -2.39 11.25 20.85
CA MET A 45 -3.70 11.88 20.69
C MET A 45 -4.68 11.31 21.73
N LYS A 46 -5.72 12.07 22.05
CA LYS A 46 -6.79 11.62 22.96
C LYS A 46 -7.44 10.34 22.46
N ALA A 47 -8.04 9.60 23.38
CA ALA A 47 -8.91 8.47 23.05
C ALA A 47 -9.89 8.83 21.92
N LEU A 48 -9.90 8.01 20.87
CA LEU A 48 -10.80 8.16 19.72
C LEU A 48 -11.81 7.02 19.71
N ASP A 49 -13.09 7.39 19.74
CA ASP A 49 -14.21 6.49 19.49
C ASP A 49 -14.99 7.01 18.28
N LEU A 50 -14.66 6.51 17.10
CA LEU A 50 -15.20 6.98 15.83
C LEU A 50 -16.60 6.37 15.61
N PRO A 51 -17.67 7.19 15.53
CA PRO A 51 -19.04 6.69 15.38
C PRO A 51 -19.30 6.10 14.00
N ALA A 52 -20.44 5.43 13.82
CA ALA A 52 -20.82 4.68 12.63
C ALA A 52 -20.95 5.51 11.33
N ASP A 53 -21.00 6.82 11.43
CA ASP A 53 -21.04 7.80 10.34
C ASP A 53 -19.84 8.76 10.39
N GLY A 54 -18.95 8.57 11.36
CA GLY A 54 -17.73 9.34 11.52
C GLY A 54 -16.76 9.08 10.37
N ALA A 55 -16.00 10.10 10.02
CA ALA A 55 -14.98 10.02 8.99
C ALA A 55 -13.63 10.47 9.57
N ILE A 56 -12.59 9.69 9.31
CA ILE A 56 -11.21 10.03 9.68
C ILE A 56 -10.29 9.82 8.48
N THR A 57 -9.37 10.76 8.30
CA THR A 57 -8.31 10.68 7.29
C THR A 57 -6.96 10.74 7.98
N PHE A 58 -6.13 9.74 7.68
CA PHE A 58 -4.72 9.70 8.04
C PHE A 58 -3.90 10.08 6.79
N ASP A 59 -3.28 11.24 6.81
CA ASP A 59 -2.36 11.64 5.76
C ASP A 59 -0.93 11.30 6.19
N THR A 60 -0.37 10.27 5.56
CA THR A 60 0.96 9.74 5.86
C THR A 60 2.09 10.62 5.31
N ASP A 61 1.81 11.52 4.36
CA ASP A 61 2.80 12.45 3.81
C ASP A 61 2.92 13.70 4.68
N THR A 62 1.79 14.24 5.15
CA THR A 62 1.78 15.41 6.04
C THR A 62 1.81 15.05 7.52
N LEU A 63 1.68 13.76 7.86
CA LEU A 63 1.61 13.22 9.22
C LEU A 63 0.42 13.79 10.00
N THR A 64 -0.70 14.04 9.32
CA THR A 64 -1.87 14.65 9.95
C THR A 64 -3.04 13.67 10.06
N VAL A 65 -3.82 13.85 11.12
CA VAL A 65 -5.14 13.25 11.28
C VAL A 65 -6.18 14.34 11.13
N SER A 66 -7.23 14.11 10.33
CA SER A 66 -8.33 15.04 10.12
C SER A 66 -9.70 14.34 10.02
N GLY A 67 -10.78 15.09 10.20
CA GLY A 67 -12.16 14.57 10.21
C GLY A 67 -12.80 14.71 11.59
N THR A 68 -13.41 13.63 12.09
CA THR A 68 -14.03 13.59 13.44
C THR A 68 -13.03 13.85 14.57
N ALA A 69 -11.75 13.56 14.34
CA ALA A 69 -10.64 13.96 15.20
C ALA A 69 -9.58 14.68 14.38
N SER A 70 -8.80 15.51 15.05
CA SER A 70 -7.62 16.16 14.48
C SER A 70 -6.40 15.91 15.34
N GLY A 71 -5.25 15.71 14.71
CA GLY A 71 -4.01 15.54 15.43
C GLY A 71 -2.81 15.46 14.50
N GLN A 72 -1.64 15.36 15.13
CA GLN A 72 -0.36 15.24 14.45
C GLN A 72 0.26 13.91 14.84
N GLY A 73 0.68 13.16 13.83
CA GLY A 73 1.52 11.99 13.99
C GLY A 73 3.00 12.36 14.09
N ALA A 74 3.85 11.36 13.91
CA ALA A 74 5.28 11.56 13.84
C ALA A 74 5.89 10.73 12.70
N LEU A 75 7.03 11.20 12.19
CA LEU A 75 7.83 10.42 11.25
C LEU A 75 8.65 9.39 12.02
N GLY A 76 8.43 8.13 11.70
CA GLY A 76 9.26 7.03 12.11
C GLY A 76 10.23 6.59 11.02
N LEU A 77 11.46 6.28 11.42
CA LEU A 77 12.51 5.82 10.51
C LEU A 77 13.00 4.43 10.91
N CYS A 78 12.86 3.47 9.98
CA CYS A 78 13.39 2.11 10.07
C CYS A 78 14.62 1.93 9.18
N GLU A 79 15.41 0.88 9.46
CA GLU A 79 16.60 0.48 8.66
C GLU A 79 17.61 1.63 8.42
N GLY A 80 17.92 2.39 9.47
CA GLY A 80 18.87 3.50 9.36
C GLY A 80 18.37 4.67 8.49
N GLY A 81 17.04 4.82 8.35
CA GLY A 81 16.42 5.94 7.63
C GLY A 81 15.92 5.63 6.23
N LYS A 82 16.04 4.39 5.77
CA LYS A 82 15.62 3.99 4.41
C LYS A 82 14.12 3.72 4.29
N VAL A 83 13.46 3.44 5.41
CA VAL A 83 12.02 3.12 5.44
C VAL A 83 11.33 4.14 6.32
N GLU A 84 10.44 4.92 5.72
CA GLU A 84 9.65 5.94 6.39
C GLU A 84 8.26 5.40 6.77
N VAL A 85 7.85 5.64 8.01
CA VAL A 85 6.57 5.21 8.55
C VAL A 85 5.87 6.41 9.21
N ALA A 86 4.61 6.64 8.88
CA ALA A 86 3.76 7.59 9.57
C ALA A 86 3.18 6.94 10.84
N LEU A 87 3.58 7.45 12.01
CA LEU A 87 3.16 6.95 13.31
C LEU A 87 2.00 7.79 13.84
N PHE A 88 0.88 7.16 14.16
CA PHE A 88 -0.28 7.80 14.78
C PHE A 88 -0.62 7.08 16.09
N ALA A 89 -0.41 7.74 17.22
CA ALA A 89 -0.70 7.18 18.54
C ALA A 89 -1.94 7.80 19.16
N PHE A 90 -2.80 6.95 19.75
CA PHE A 90 -3.99 7.34 20.48
C PHE A 90 -3.98 6.69 21.87
N GLU A 91 -4.51 7.33 22.90
CA GLU A 91 -4.70 6.70 24.22
C GLU A 91 -5.49 5.38 24.12
N SER A 92 -6.54 5.36 23.28
CA SER A 92 -7.28 4.19 22.81
C SER A 92 -7.90 4.51 21.44
N LEU A 93 -8.15 3.50 20.61
CA LEU A 93 -8.67 3.69 19.26
C LEU A 93 -9.79 2.71 18.95
N HIS A 94 -11.03 3.19 18.85
CA HIS A 94 -12.19 2.41 18.42
C HIS A 94 -12.73 2.95 17.10
N LEU A 95 -12.71 2.12 16.06
CA LEU A 95 -13.25 2.43 14.73
C LEU A 95 -14.52 1.62 14.54
N ARG A 96 -15.68 2.21 14.85
CA ARG A 96 -16.95 1.46 14.87
C ARG A 96 -17.43 1.09 13.46
N ARG A 97 -18.30 0.09 13.40
CA ARG A 97 -18.99 -0.32 12.17
C ARG A 97 -19.66 0.85 11.48
N GLY A 98 -19.42 0.99 10.18
CA GLY A 98 -19.97 2.05 9.33
C GLY A 98 -19.05 3.26 9.20
N SER A 99 -18.11 3.45 10.14
CA SER A 99 -17.18 4.57 10.09
C SER A 99 -16.29 4.53 8.84
N LYS A 100 -15.96 5.70 8.29
CA LYS A 100 -15.13 5.85 7.10
C LYS A 100 -13.69 6.18 7.48
N VAL A 101 -12.78 5.26 7.19
CA VAL A 101 -11.34 5.46 7.38
C VAL A 101 -10.68 5.65 6.02
N THR A 102 -9.98 6.76 5.85
CA THR A 102 -9.20 7.05 4.63
C THR A 102 -7.73 7.17 5.01
N VAL A 103 -6.86 6.55 4.23
CA VAL A 103 -5.41 6.71 4.36
C VAL A 103 -4.87 7.25 3.04
N THR A 104 -4.12 8.35 3.11
CA THR A 104 -3.50 9.00 1.94
C THR A 104 -2.01 9.17 2.15
N GLY A 105 -1.29 9.50 1.07
CA GLY A 105 0.16 9.65 1.09
C GLY A 105 0.90 8.35 0.77
N LYS A 106 2.22 8.43 0.80
CA LYS A 106 3.12 7.39 0.27
C LYS A 106 3.78 6.54 1.33
N ARG A 107 3.78 6.97 2.60
CA ARG A 107 4.48 6.24 3.68
C ARG A 107 3.64 5.08 4.20
N ALA A 108 4.32 4.08 4.76
CA ALA A 108 3.65 3.08 5.56
C ALA A 108 2.96 3.73 6.78
N ILE A 109 1.94 3.09 7.34
CA ILE A 109 1.19 3.63 8.48
C ILE A 109 1.29 2.70 9.69
N ALA A 110 1.50 3.28 10.88
CA ALA A 110 1.40 2.58 12.15
C ALA A 110 0.37 3.25 13.06
N LEU A 111 -0.60 2.47 13.53
CA LEU A 111 -1.58 2.85 14.53
C LEU A 111 -1.13 2.29 15.88
N LEU A 112 -0.83 3.17 16.83
CA LEU A 112 -0.23 2.83 18.11
C LEU A 112 -1.19 3.18 19.26
N SER A 113 -1.24 2.37 20.32
CA SER A 113 -1.98 2.73 21.52
C SER A 113 -1.46 2.05 22.79
N PRO A 114 -1.32 2.75 23.92
CA PRO A 114 -1.12 2.07 25.20
C PRO A 114 -2.41 1.35 25.67
N GLY A 115 -3.58 1.81 25.22
CA GLY A 115 -4.88 1.22 25.49
C GLY A 115 -5.31 0.22 24.41
N GLU A 116 -6.59 -0.13 24.45
CA GLU A 116 -7.21 -1.06 23.50
C GLU A 116 -7.36 -0.43 22.11
N ILE A 117 -7.15 -1.24 21.08
CA ILE A 117 -7.49 -0.91 19.70
C ILE A 117 -8.61 -1.84 19.22
N ARG A 118 -9.73 -1.27 18.81
CA ARG A 118 -10.89 -2.00 18.26
C ARG A 118 -11.21 -1.50 16.86
N ILE A 119 -11.30 -2.42 15.91
CA ILE A 119 -11.56 -2.13 14.50
C ILE A 119 -12.75 -2.96 14.03
N ASP A 120 -13.89 -2.31 13.84
CA ASP A 120 -15.13 -2.86 13.31
C ASP A 120 -15.45 -2.27 11.92
N THR A 121 -14.46 -1.73 11.21
CA THR A 121 -14.58 -1.17 9.86
C THR A 121 -13.39 -1.54 8.97
N ALA A 122 -13.37 -1.05 7.73
CA ALA A 122 -12.27 -1.25 6.80
C ALA A 122 -11.17 -0.19 6.91
N ILE A 123 -9.92 -0.65 6.97
CA ILE A 123 -8.72 0.10 6.62
C ILE A 123 -8.17 -0.55 5.35
N ASP A 124 -8.30 0.14 4.22
CA ASP A 124 -7.90 -0.35 2.91
C ASP A 124 -6.71 0.43 2.36
N LEU A 125 -5.59 -0.27 2.23
CA LEU A 125 -4.34 0.17 1.65
C LEU A 125 -4.02 -0.59 0.36
N SER A 126 -5.04 -1.01 -0.41
CA SER A 126 -4.82 -1.75 -1.63
C SER A 126 -4.21 -0.89 -2.73
N GLY A 127 -3.32 -1.50 -3.52
CA GLY A 127 -2.83 -0.92 -4.75
C GLY A 127 -3.93 -0.85 -5.82
N GLN A 128 -3.83 0.13 -6.71
CA GLN A 128 -4.82 0.35 -7.76
C GLN A 128 -4.59 -0.57 -8.95
N LYS A 129 -5.67 -0.81 -9.72
CA LYS A 129 -5.60 -1.53 -10.99
C LYS A 129 -4.76 -0.76 -12.01
N GLY A 130 -4.03 -1.49 -12.84
CA GLY A 130 -3.33 -1.00 -14.01
C GLY A 130 -4.23 -0.20 -14.95
N THR A 131 -3.70 0.88 -15.51
CA THR A 131 -4.44 1.70 -16.49
C THR A 131 -4.49 1.07 -17.88
N THR A 132 -5.63 1.21 -18.54
CA THR A 132 -5.84 0.85 -19.94
C THR A 132 -5.51 1.99 -20.91
N ALA A 133 -5.20 3.18 -20.38
CA ALA A 133 -4.79 4.33 -21.19
C ALA A 133 -3.41 4.06 -21.79
N VAL A 134 -3.29 4.21 -23.10
CA VAL A 134 -2.03 3.90 -23.79
C VAL A 134 -1.08 5.10 -23.69
N ASN A 135 0.22 4.84 -23.47
CA ASN A 135 1.25 5.87 -23.32
C ASN A 135 0.98 6.83 -22.16
N SER A 136 0.39 6.34 -21.06
CA SER A 136 0.43 7.12 -19.82
C SER A 136 1.86 7.09 -19.27
N ASP A 137 2.35 8.23 -18.80
CA ASP A 137 3.61 8.29 -18.06
C ASP A 137 3.45 7.80 -16.62
N THR A 138 2.22 7.59 -16.18
CA THR A 138 1.87 7.12 -14.85
C THR A 138 1.44 5.66 -14.88
N GLY A 139 2.05 4.85 -14.01
CA GLY A 139 1.55 3.52 -13.68
C GLY A 139 0.47 3.58 -12.60
N ALA A 140 -0.06 2.42 -12.21
CA ALA A 140 -1.08 2.35 -11.16
C ALA A 140 -0.53 2.84 -9.81
N ALA A 141 -1.33 3.64 -9.11
CA ALA A 141 -0.99 4.13 -7.79
C ALA A 141 -0.89 2.98 -6.78
N PRO A 142 0.10 2.98 -5.87
CA PRO A 142 0.17 2.01 -4.78
C PRO A 142 -0.78 2.37 -3.64
N GLY A 143 -0.96 1.44 -2.71
CA GLY A 143 -1.42 1.76 -1.37
C GLY A 143 -0.33 2.47 -0.54
N ALA A 144 -0.70 3.08 0.58
CA ALA A 144 0.24 3.79 1.45
C ALA A 144 1.39 2.87 1.92
N GLY A 145 2.64 3.21 1.59
CA GLY A 145 3.82 2.39 1.85
C GLY A 145 4.17 1.35 0.77
N GLY A 146 3.34 1.21 -0.28
CA GLY A 146 3.58 0.33 -1.43
C GLY A 146 4.25 1.05 -2.61
N PHE A 147 4.52 0.31 -3.69
CA PHE A 147 5.18 0.84 -4.88
C PHE A 147 4.32 0.80 -6.14
N ALA A 148 4.46 1.81 -6.99
CA ALA A 148 3.61 1.97 -8.18
C ALA A 148 3.83 0.87 -9.22
N GLY A 149 2.78 0.58 -9.99
CA GLY A 149 2.87 -0.29 -11.16
C GLY A 149 3.65 0.35 -12.31
N GLY A 150 4.05 -0.46 -13.30
CA GLY A 150 4.70 0.02 -14.51
C GLY A 150 3.71 0.65 -15.48
N PRO A 151 3.99 1.83 -16.05
CA PRO A 151 3.12 2.44 -17.05
C PRO A 151 3.05 1.60 -18.35
N PRO A 152 1.91 1.64 -19.07
CA PRO A 152 1.80 1.12 -20.42
C PRO A 152 2.54 2.01 -21.42
N ARG A 153 3.61 1.51 -22.03
CA ARG A 153 4.33 2.26 -23.07
C ARG A 153 4.38 1.55 -24.41
N LYS A 154 4.18 2.34 -25.47
CA LYS A 154 4.61 1.98 -26.82
C LYS A 154 6.13 1.88 -26.84
N ASP A 155 6.61 0.87 -27.53
CA ASP A 155 8.03 0.69 -27.86
C ASP A 155 8.98 0.53 -26.66
N SER A 156 8.49 0.43 -25.41
CA SER A 156 9.32 0.15 -24.23
C SER A 156 8.53 -0.63 -23.18
N GLY A 157 9.11 -1.71 -22.67
CA GLY A 157 8.63 -2.38 -21.46
C GLY A 157 9.04 -1.56 -20.25
N VAL A 158 8.09 -1.18 -19.39
CA VAL A 158 8.39 -0.44 -18.17
C VAL A 158 8.15 -1.34 -16.96
N PRO A 159 9.20 -1.66 -16.19
CA PRO A 159 9.06 -2.37 -14.93
C PRO A 159 8.12 -1.66 -13.96
N GLY A 160 7.58 -2.40 -13.00
CA GLY A 160 6.99 -1.80 -11.81
C GLY A 160 8.04 -1.10 -10.95
N GLN A 161 7.60 -0.51 -9.85
CA GLN A 161 8.50 0.05 -8.84
C GLN A 161 8.60 -0.90 -7.62
N GLY A 162 9.67 -0.73 -6.84
CA GLY A 162 9.92 -1.46 -5.59
C GLY A 162 10.97 -2.57 -5.72
N PRO A 163 11.45 -3.13 -4.58
CA PRO A 163 12.54 -4.11 -4.55
C PRO A 163 12.26 -5.41 -5.30
N GLY A 164 10.97 -5.78 -5.38
CA GLY A 164 10.47 -6.94 -6.11
C GLY A 164 9.61 -6.54 -7.30
N ALA A 165 9.95 -5.44 -7.98
CA ALA A 165 9.22 -4.98 -9.16
C ALA A 165 9.09 -6.09 -10.21
N GLY A 166 7.90 -6.21 -10.81
CA GLY A 166 7.71 -7.01 -12.01
C GLY A 166 8.57 -6.46 -13.14
N PHE A 167 9.16 -7.34 -13.95
CA PHE A 167 10.03 -6.94 -15.04
C PHE A 167 9.28 -6.88 -16.37
N ASN A 168 9.72 -5.98 -17.25
CA ASN A 168 9.45 -6.04 -18.69
C ASN A 168 10.65 -5.43 -19.44
N GLN A 169 10.95 -5.95 -20.62
CA GLN A 169 11.92 -5.39 -21.54
C GLN A 169 11.28 -5.23 -22.92
N ARG A 170 11.80 -4.29 -23.71
CA ARG A 170 11.38 -4.14 -25.10
C ARG A 170 11.72 -5.40 -25.89
N VAL A 171 10.71 -6.06 -26.45
CA VAL A 171 10.89 -7.16 -27.42
C VAL A 171 10.13 -6.87 -28.70
N LYS A 172 10.70 -7.37 -29.81
CA LYS A 172 10.03 -7.35 -31.11
C LYS A 172 8.75 -8.19 -31.03
N GLY A 173 7.60 -7.65 -31.44
CA GLY A 173 6.28 -8.29 -31.29
C GLY A 173 5.53 -7.93 -30.00
N GLY A 174 6.20 -7.33 -29.01
CA GLY A 174 5.59 -6.95 -27.72
C GLY A 174 5.64 -8.02 -26.64
N ALA A 175 5.31 -7.60 -25.40
CA ALA A 175 5.27 -8.48 -24.24
C ALA A 175 4.32 -7.96 -23.16
N ALA A 176 3.69 -8.89 -22.46
CA ALA A 176 3.00 -8.57 -21.21
C ALA A 176 3.97 -8.31 -20.06
N GLY A 177 3.45 -7.74 -18.98
CA GLY A 177 4.23 -7.45 -17.78
C GLY A 177 4.30 -8.62 -16.80
N GLY A 178 5.49 -8.87 -16.23
CA GLY A 178 5.64 -9.77 -15.08
C GLY A 178 4.99 -9.19 -13.82
N GLY A 179 4.55 -10.08 -12.93
CA GLY A 179 3.93 -9.68 -11.66
C GLY A 179 4.94 -9.11 -10.65
N GLY A 180 4.50 -8.19 -9.80
CA GLY A 180 5.28 -7.71 -8.66
C GLY A 180 5.40 -8.79 -7.57
N ALA A 181 6.40 -8.67 -6.71
CA ALA A 181 6.64 -9.56 -5.58
C ALA A 181 6.69 -8.83 -4.25
N HIS A 182 6.43 -9.57 -3.17
CA HIS A 182 6.62 -9.17 -1.77
C HIS A 182 6.18 -10.36 -0.92
N GLY A 183 6.95 -10.90 0.01
CA GLY A 183 6.60 -12.16 0.72
C GLY A 183 6.63 -13.40 -0.19
N GLY A 184 5.82 -13.42 -1.24
CA GLY A 184 5.85 -14.35 -2.36
C GLY A 184 6.45 -13.73 -3.62
N ALA A 185 6.93 -14.59 -4.52
CA ALA A 185 7.41 -14.23 -5.86
C ALA A 185 6.25 -13.85 -6.79
N GLY A 186 6.51 -12.91 -7.70
CA GLY A 186 5.59 -12.60 -8.79
C GLY A 186 5.64 -13.67 -9.88
N GLY A 187 4.55 -13.84 -10.59
CA GLY A 187 4.45 -14.74 -11.73
C GLY A 187 5.16 -14.16 -12.96
N ASP A 188 5.79 -15.05 -13.72
CA ASP A 188 6.34 -14.72 -15.03
C ASP A 188 5.20 -14.48 -16.04
N SER A 189 5.39 -13.52 -16.94
CA SER A 189 4.48 -13.29 -18.07
C SER A 189 4.90 -14.07 -19.30
N SER A 190 4.06 -14.11 -20.34
CA SER A 190 4.41 -14.67 -21.64
C SER A 190 4.75 -13.59 -22.68
N PRO A 191 5.69 -13.86 -23.60
CA PRO A 191 5.96 -12.97 -24.72
C PRO A 191 4.78 -12.93 -25.71
N ALA A 192 4.60 -11.81 -26.40
CA ALA A 192 3.72 -11.73 -27.57
C ALA A 192 4.52 -12.03 -28.87
N ASP A 193 3.84 -12.46 -29.93
CA ASP A 193 4.32 -12.71 -31.31
C ASP A 193 5.85 -12.76 -31.54
N GLY A 194 6.46 -13.93 -31.32
CA GLY A 194 7.87 -14.16 -31.66
C GLY A 194 8.89 -13.44 -30.76
N GLY A 195 8.41 -12.78 -29.69
CA GLY A 195 9.24 -12.25 -28.61
C GLY A 195 10.03 -13.36 -27.92
N LYS A 196 11.27 -13.06 -27.53
CA LYS A 196 12.14 -14.02 -26.82
C LYS A 196 11.88 -13.96 -25.30
N GLY A 197 11.37 -15.09 -24.77
CA GLY A 197 11.35 -15.41 -23.33
C GLY A 197 10.23 -14.75 -22.51
N PRO A 198 9.83 -15.36 -21.38
CA PRO A 198 8.89 -14.77 -20.44
C PRO A 198 9.48 -13.52 -19.77
N MET A 199 8.66 -12.49 -19.51
CA MET A 199 9.11 -11.39 -18.64
C MET A 199 8.99 -11.83 -17.19
N ARG A 200 10.12 -11.77 -16.49
CA ARG A 200 10.25 -12.32 -15.14
C ARG A 200 9.35 -11.60 -14.15
N GLY A 201 8.70 -12.37 -13.29
CA GLY A 201 8.11 -11.86 -12.07
C GLY A 201 9.18 -11.32 -11.12
N GLY A 202 8.74 -10.48 -10.20
CA GLY A 202 9.59 -9.96 -9.13
C GLY A 202 10.11 -11.07 -8.20
N LYS A 203 11.24 -10.82 -7.56
CA LYS A 203 11.74 -11.68 -6.48
C LYS A 203 11.14 -11.25 -5.12
N PRO A 204 10.80 -12.18 -4.23
CA PRO A 204 10.35 -11.84 -2.88
C PRO A 204 11.41 -11.03 -2.12
N TYR A 205 10.95 -10.18 -1.22
CA TYR A 205 11.78 -9.43 -0.26
C TYR A 205 11.02 -9.23 1.04
N GLY A 206 11.76 -8.73 2.04
CA GLY A 206 11.31 -8.67 3.42
C GLY A 206 11.36 -10.04 4.09
N ASP A 207 11.03 -10.04 5.37
CA ASP A 207 11.05 -11.20 6.24
C ASP A 207 9.65 -11.49 6.80
N ALA A 208 9.36 -12.76 7.09
CA ALA A 208 8.05 -13.16 7.65
C ALA A 208 7.72 -12.48 9.00
N PRO A 209 8.68 -12.24 9.91
CA PRO A 209 8.47 -11.45 11.13
C PRO A 209 8.06 -9.98 10.92
N ILE A 210 8.23 -9.43 9.71
CA ILE A 210 8.04 -8.00 9.43
C ILE A 210 8.93 -7.14 10.35
N THR A 211 10.24 -7.36 10.32
CA THR A 211 11.22 -6.44 10.95
C THR A 211 11.25 -5.07 10.27
N GLN A 212 10.71 -5.00 9.05
CA GLN A 212 10.54 -3.77 8.27
C GLN A 212 9.13 -3.66 7.72
N LEU A 213 8.50 -2.51 7.99
CA LEU A 213 7.15 -2.19 7.51
C LEU A 213 7.21 -1.64 6.07
N LEU A 214 7.52 -2.54 5.13
CA LEU A 214 7.58 -2.29 3.69
C LEU A 214 6.32 -2.82 3.01
N GLY A 215 5.77 -2.05 2.06
CA GLY A 215 4.66 -2.48 1.22
C GLY A 215 5.10 -3.32 0.02
N GLY A 216 4.12 -3.74 -0.78
CA GLY A 216 4.27 -4.57 -1.96
C GLY A 216 4.81 -3.82 -3.17
N SER A 217 5.53 -4.52 -4.05
CA SER A 217 6.02 -3.96 -5.31
C SER A 217 4.96 -3.97 -6.40
N GLY A 218 5.08 -3.04 -7.36
CA GLY A 218 4.19 -2.97 -8.52
C GLY A 218 4.51 -4.02 -9.58
N GLY A 219 3.49 -4.42 -10.34
CA GLY A 219 3.65 -5.24 -11.55
C GLY A 219 4.14 -4.40 -12.73
N ALA A 220 4.74 -5.03 -13.74
CA ALA A 220 5.18 -4.31 -14.94
C ALA A 220 4.03 -3.95 -15.88
N GLY A 221 4.18 -2.87 -16.64
CA GLY A 221 3.32 -2.58 -17.78
C GLY A 221 3.71 -3.42 -19.00
N GLY A 222 2.75 -3.71 -19.88
CA GLY A 222 2.98 -4.34 -21.17
C GLY A 222 3.62 -3.39 -22.19
N SER A 223 4.17 -3.94 -23.28
CA SER A 223 4.77 -3.20 -24.38
C SER A 223 4.46 -3.81 -25.75
N HIS A 224 4.52 -3.01 -26.83
CA HIS A 224 4.39 -3.48 -28.21
C HIS A 224 5.16 -2.56 -29.19
N ASP A 225 5.46 -3.05 -30.40
CA ASP A 225 6.41 -2.41 -31.32
C ASP A 225 5.88 -2.07 -32.74
N ARG A 226 4.57 -1.83 -32.93
CA ARG A 226 3.93 -1.00 -34.00
C ARG A 226 2.51 -1.41 -34.42
N MET A 227 2.08 -2.67 -34.24
CA MET A 227 0.80 -3.15 -34.82
C MET A 227 -0.44 -3.00 -33.91
N PHE A 228 -0.28 -2.91 -32.59
CA PHE A 228 -1.40 -2.91 -31.65
C PHE A 228 -1.25 -1.82 -30.60
N ASN A 229 -1.87 -0.66 -30.81
CA ASN A 229 -1.92 0.47 -29.86
C ASN A 229 -2.64 0.10 -28.54
N ALA A 230 -2.11 -0.84 -27.77
CA ALA A 230 -2.82 -1.44 -26.64
C ALA A 230 -1.88 -2.12 -25.60
N PRO A 231 -0.81 -1.48 -25.09
CA PRO A 231 -0.17 -1.91 -23.86
C PRO A 231 -1.07 -1.60 -22.65
N GLY A 232 -1.10 -2.51 -21.69
CA GLY A 232 -1.78 -2.35 -20.41
C GLY A 232 -0.80 -2.02 -19.28
N GLY A 233 -1.19 -1.14 -18.36
CA GLY A 233 -0.37 -0.82 -17.19
C GLY A 233 -0.35 -1.96 -16.17
N GLY A 234 0.74 -2.06 -15.42
CA GLY A 234 0.85 -2.99 -14.29
C GLY A 234 0.08 -2.48 -13.07
N GLY A 235 -0.35 -3.41 -12.21
CA GLY A 235 -1.04 -3.10 -10.96
C GLY A 235 -0.10 -2.53 -9.88
N GLY A 236 -0.63 -1.66 -9.03
CA GLY A 236 0.11 -1.07 -7.90
C GLY A 236 0.29 -2.07 -6.77
N GLY A 237 1.38 -1.98 -6.03
CA GLY A 237 1.59 -2.82 -4.84
C GLY A 237 0.72 -2.39 -3.66
N GLY A 238 0.33 -3.35 -2.82
CA GLY A 238 -0.39 -3.10 -1.57
C GLY A 238 0.46 -2.34 -0.55
N GLY A 239 -0.19 -1.56 0.30
CA GLY A 239 0.46 -0.74 1.33
C GLY A 239 1.01 -1.52 2.52
N ALA A 240 1.46 -0.81 3.55
CA ALA A 240 1.94 -1.42 4.78
C ALA A 240 1.31 -0.79 6.03
N LEU A 241 0.75 -1.65 6.89
CA LEU A 241 0.03 -1.29 8.11
C LEU A 241 0.62 -2.01 9.31
N ALA A 242 0.91 -1.26 10.37
CA ALA A 242 1.10 -1.81 11.71
C ALA A 242 -0.04 -1.35 12.63
N VAL A 243 -0.58 -2.26 13.43
CA VAL A 243 -1.51 -1.96 14.53
C VAL A 243 -0.93 -2.56 15.80
N ILE A 244 -0.63 -1.69 16.76
CA ILE A 244 0.16 -2.05 17.93
C ILE A 244 -0.49 -1.51 19.19
N SER A 245 -0.78 -2.41 20.13
CA SER A 245 -1.39 -2.08 21.41
C SER A 245 -0.59 -2.66 22.56
N LEU A 246 -0.45 -1.92 23.66
CA LEU A 246 0.11 -2.47 24.91
C LEU A 246 -0.94 -3.25 25.73
N LYS A 247 -2.20 -3.28 25.29
CA LYS A 247 -3.31 -3.96 25.98
C LYS A 247 -3.93 -5.06 25.12
N ALA A 248 -4.66 -4.69 24.08
CA ALA A 248 -5.36 -5.64 23.22
C ALA A 248 -5.72 -5.04 21.85
N ILE A 249 -5.79 -5.92 20.85
CA ILE A 249 -6.33 -5.63 19.51
C ILE A 249 -7.55 -6.51 19.29
N HIS A 250 -8.68 -5.89 18.94
CA HIS A 250 -9.91 -6.59 18.58
C HIS A 250 -10.36 -6.20 17.17
N LEU A 251 -10.34 -7.17 16.26
CA LEU A 251 -10.95 -7.05 14.93
C LEU A 251 -12.33 -7.68 15.00
N GLY A 252 -13.38 -6.87 14.94
CA GLY A 252 -14.75 -7.39 15.00
C GLY A 252 -15.28 -7.87 13.64
N PRO A 253 -16.57 -8.21 13.54
CA PRO A 253 -17.12 -8.94 12.39
C PRO A 253 -17.08 -8.17 11.07
N ASP A 254 -17.03 -6.84 11.12
CA ASP A 254 -16.88 -5.95 9.96
C ASP A 254 -15.44 -5.40 9.83
N GLY A 255 -14.55 -5.78 10.75
CA GLY A 255 -13.15 -5.39 10.76
C GLY A 255 -12.40 -5.95 9.56
N ARG A 256 -11.83 -5.05 8.75
CA ARG A 256 -11.11 -5.40 7.52
C ARG A 256 -9.79 -4.65 7.47
N LEU A 257 -8.68 -5.37 7.46
CA LEU A 257 -7.35 -4.81 7.21
C LEU A 257 -6.88 -5.33 5.86
N ILE A 258 -6.86 -4.45 4.86
CA ILE A 258 -6.63 -4.84 3.48
C ILE A 258 -5.40 -4.11 2.95
N ALA A 259 -4.45 -4.85 2.42
CA ALA A 259 -3.25 -4.34 1.77
C ALA A 259 -3.00 -5.18 0.50
N LYS A 260 -4.00 -5.28 -0.39
CA LYS A 260 -3.89 -6.13 -1.58
C LYS A 260 -3.09 -5.44 -2.68
N GLY A 261 -2.43 -6.24 -3.51
CA GLY A 261 -1.92 -5.76 -4.80
C GLY A 261 -3.07 -5.46 -5.76
N GLY A 262 -2.89 -4.46 -6.61
CA GLY A 262 -3.83 -4.14 -7.67
C GLY A 262 -3.66 -5.06 -8.87
N ASP A 263 -4.74 -5.27 -9.63
CA ASP A 263 -4.71 -6.09 -10.83
C ASP A 263 -3.96 -5.39 -11.99
N GLY A 264 -3.41 -6.16 -12.91
CA GLY A 264 -2.91 -5.64 -14.19
C GLY A 264 -4.05 -5.16 -15.11
N ALA A 265 -3.73 -4.31 -16.08
CA ALA A 265 -4.72 -3.83 -17.04
C ALA A 265 -5.03 -4.87 -18.14
N ASP A 266 -6.31 -4.99 -18.49
CA ASP A 266 -6.79 -5.91 -19.53
C ASP A 266 -6.55 -5.31 -20.92
N LYS A 267 -5.58 -5.90 -21.63
CA LYS A 267 -5.10 -5.45 -22.94
C LYS A 267 -4.41 -6.59 -23.69
N PRO A 268 -4.29 -6.56 -25.02
CA PRO A 268 -3.52 -7.54 -25.80
C PRO A 268 -2.07 -7.73 -25.34
N CYS A 269 -1.43 -6.69 -24.83
CA CYS A 269 -0.19 -6.81 -24.06
C CYS A 269 -0.50 -6.38 -22.63
N SER A 270 -1.02 -7.31 -21.83
CA SER A 270 -1.58 -6.99 -20.52
C SER A 270 -0.50 -6.63 -19.50
N GLY A 271 -0.94 -5.95 -18.43
CA GLY A 271 -0.08 -5.66 -17.29
C GLY A 271 0.06 -6.84 -16.33
N GLY A 272 1.17 -6.88 -15.60
CA GLY A 272 1.35 -7.79 -14.47
C GLY A 272 0.59 -7.30 -13.23
N GLY A 273 0.16 -8.22 -12.38
CA GLY A 273 -0.45 -7.89 -11.09
C GLY A 273 0.56 -7.31 -10.10
N GLY A 274 0.12 -6.39 -9.24
CA GLY A 274 0.92 -5.87 -8.12
C GLY A 274 0.98 -6.88 -6.97
N ALA A 275 2.03 -6.81 -6.15
CA ALA A 275 2.16 -7.68 -4.98
C ALA A 275 1.29 -7.21 -3.81
N GLY A 276 0.92 -8.14 -2.94
CA GLY A 276 0.31 -7.82 -1.65
C GLY A 276 1.26 -7.03 -0.74
N GLY A 277 0.70 -6.35 0.25
CA GLY A 277 1.38 -5.47 1.19
C GLY A 277 1.88 -6.14 2.47
N ALA A 278 2.06 -5.36 3.54
CA ALA A 278 2.42 -5.86 4.87
C ALA A 278 1.37 -5.50 5.91
N ILE A 279 0.99 -6.45 6.77
CA ILE A 279 0.12 -6.21 7.93
C ILE A 279 0.76 -6.79 9.18
N LEU A 280 1.07 -5.94 10.15
CA LEU A 280 1.62 -6.30 11.45
C LEU A 280 0.59 -6.02 12.55
N LEU A 281 0.20 -7.04 13.30
CA LEU A 281 -0.60 -6.91 14.52
C LEU A 281 0.24 -7.30 15.71
N ALA A 282 0.33 -6.46 16.73
CA ALA A 282 1.20 -6.74 17.87
C ALA A 282 0.58 -6.22 19.17
N ALA A 283 0.16 -7.14 20.05
CA ALA A 283 -0.39 -6.83 21.37
C ALA A 283 -0.38 -8.07 22.28
N PRO A 284 -0.45 -7.93 23.62
CA PRO A 284 -0.59 -9.09 24.51
C PRO A 284 -1.77 -10.01 24.14
N THR A 285 -2.90 -9.41 23.77
CA THR A 285 -4.09 -10.12 23.28
C THR A 285 -4.46 -9.62 21.88
N VAL A 286 -4.60 -10.53 20.91
CA VAL A 286 -5.13 -10.22 19.57
C VAL A 286 -6.32 -11.13 19.30
N THR A 287 -7.52 -10.58 19.15
CA THR A 287 -8.73 -11.34 18.82
C THR A 287 -9.23 -10.94 17.44
N LEU A 288 -9.42 -11.94 16.57
CA LEU A 288 -10.05 -11.77 15.27
C LEU A 288 -11.42 -12.47 15.30
N ASP A 289 -12.50 -11.72 15.07
CA ASP A 289 -13.82 -12.30 14.84
C ASP A 289 -13.77 -13.25 13.63
N PRO A 290 -14.52 -14.38 13.63
CA PRO A 290 -14.55 -15.30 12.49
C PRO A 290 -14.90 -14.68 11.13
N LYS A 291 -15.58 -13.52 11.11
CA LYS A 291 -15.91 -12.77 9.88
C LYS A 291 -14.91 -11.66 9.55
N ALA A 292 -13.99 -11.34 10.46
CA ALA A 292 -12.97 -10.33 10.21
C ALA A 292 -12.04 -10.77 9.07
N ILE A 293 -11.53 -9.82 8.30
CA ILE A 293 -10.65 -10.09 7.16
C ILE A 293 -9.32 -9.35 7.33
N VAL A 294 -8.23 -10.09 7.19
CA VAL A 294 -6.87 -9.55 7.12
C VAL A 294 -6.22 -10.07 5.85
N SER A 295 -6.05 -9.21 4.84
CA SER A 295 -5.60 -9.66 3.53
C SER A 295 -4.46 -8.82 2.97
N ALA A 296 -3.37 -9.51 2.68
CA ALA A 296 -2.25 -8.99 1.90
C ALA A 296 -2.13 -9.82 0.60
N ALA A 297 -3.22 -10.11 -0.08
CA ALA A 297 -3.18 -10.91 -1.31
C ALA A 297 -2.54 -10.16 -2.49
N GLY A 298 -1.90 -10.88 -3.41
CA GLY A 298 -1.41 -10.33 -4.68
C GLY A 298 -2.56 -10.05 -5.66
N GLY A 299 -2.35 -9.08 -6.54
CA GLY A 299 -3.27 -8.75 -7.63
C GLY A 299 -3.14 -9.68 -8.82
N HIS A 300 -4.23 -9.88 -9.56
CA HIS A 300 -4.25 -10.73 -10.75
C HIS A 300 -3.55 -10.05 -11.94
N ALA A 301 -3.08 -10.85 -12.88
CA ALA A 301 -2.67 -10.35 -14.17
C ALA A 301 -3.87 -9.74 -14.93
N GLY A 302 -3.58 -8.76 -15.77
CA GLY A 302 -4.56 -8.31 -16.76
C GLY A 302 -4.80 -9.41 -17.79
N LYS A 303 -6.03 -9.50 -18.30
CA LYS A 303 -6.42 -10.45 -19.34
C LYS A 303 -5.91 -10.01 -20.70
N GLY A 304 -5.17 -10.90 -21.36
CA GLY A 304 -4.84 -10.79 -22.78
C GLY A 304 -6.12 -10.90 -23.62
N GLY A 305 -6.31 -10.02 -24.60
CA GLY A 305 -7.49 -10.09 -25.46
C GLY A 305 -7.39 -11.23 -26.48
N GLN A 306 -8.37 -12.14 -26.54
CA GLN A 306 -8.61 -12.92 -27.75
C GLN A 306 -9.26 -11.98 -28.79
N GLY A 307 -8.47 -11.35 -29.65
CA GLY A 307 -9.00 -10.35 -30.57
C GLY A 307 -9.97 -10.93 -31.62
N LYS A 308 -11.29 -10.87 -31.38
CA LYS A 308 -12.28 -10.79 -32.48
C LYS A 308 -12.26 -9.36 -33.01
N GLY A 309 -11.58 -9.15 -34.13
CA GLY A 309 -11.43 -7.82 -34.75
C GLY A 309 -10.07 -7.58 -35.41
N VAL A 310 -9.12 -8.50 -35.26
CA VAL A 310 -7.93 -8.52 -36.11
C VAL A 310 -8.27 -9.39 -37.32
N GLY A 311 -8.33 -8.78 -38.50
CA GLY A 311 -8.81 -9.40 -39.72
C GLY A 311 -8.07 -10.71 -40.08
N PRO A 312 -8.60 -11.48 -41.06
CA PRO A 312 -8.04 -12.75 -41.48
C PRO A 312 -6.75 -12.53 -42.28
N THR A 313 -5.66 -12.17 -41.59
CA THR A 313 -4.31 -12.28 -42.11
C THR A 313 -3.57 -13.29 -41.24
N ASN A 314 -3.76 -14.56 -41.60
CA ASN A 314 -2.85 -15.67 -41.30
C ASN A 314 -2.64 -16.09 -39.84
N GLY A 315 -3.72 -16.25 -39.06
CA GLY A 315 -3.82 -17.32 -38.03
C GLY A 315 -2.69 -17.44 -36.98
N ARG A 316 -1.97 -16.38 -36.64
CA ARG A 316 -0.83 -16.40 -35.70
C ARG A 316 -0.69 -15.07 -34.93
N GLN A 317 -1.62 -14.77 -34.04
CA GLN A 317 -1.47 -13.60 -33.15
C GLN A 317 -1.57 -14.04 -31.71
N ASN A 318 -0.40 -14.30 -31.11
CA ASN A 318 -0.23 -14.63 -29.71
C ASN A 318 -0.19 -13.31 -28.94
N VAL A 319 -1.27 -13.02 -28.23
CA VAL A 319 -1.32 -11.92 -27.27
C VAL A 319 -0.42 -12.23 -26.07
N GLY A 320 0.20 -11.19 -25.50
CA GLY A 320 1.01 -11.35 -24.31
C GLY A 320 0.09 -11.48 -23.10
N HIS A 321 0.36 -12.48 -22.26
CA HIS A 321 -0.41 -12.71 -21.04
C HIS A 321 0.43 -12.42 -19.78
N GLY A 322 -0.08 -11.54 -18.92
CA GLY A 322 0.61 -11.05 -17.73
C GLY A 322 0.77 -12.11 -16.63
N GLY A 323 1.73 -11.87 -15.76
CA GLY A 323 1.96 -12.67 -14.55
C GLY A 323 1.18 -12.13 -13.34
N GLY A 324 0.72 -13.04 -12.47
CA GLY A 324 0.05 -12.67 -11.23
C GLY A 324 1.02 -12.09 -10.19
N GLY A 325 0.55 -11.21 -9.31
CA GLY A 325 1.37 -10.67 -8.22
C GLY A 325 1.62 -11.67 -7.10
N GLY A 326 2.76 -11.59 -6.42
CA GLY A 326 3.06 -12.35 -5.21
C GLY A 326 2.15 -11.93 -4.04
N GLY A 327 1.76 -12.89 -3.20
CA GLY A 327 1.05 -12.58 -1.95
C GLY A 327 2.00 -11.97 -0.92
N GLY A 328 1.55 -10.99 -0.14
CA GLY A 328 2.32 -10.18 0.80
C GLY A 328 2.65 -10.83 2.15
N ARG A 329 2.82 -10.03 3.19
CA ARG A 329 3.28 -10.48 4.51
C ARG A 329 2.28 -10.15 5.60
N ILE A 330 1.98 -11.10 6.47
CA ILE A 330 1.16 -10.88 7.67
C ILE A 330 1.92 -11.43 8.87
N ALA A 331 2.12 -10.61 9.91
CA ALA A 331 2.71 -11.03 11.18
C ALA A 331 1.77 -10.68 12.34
N ILE A 332 1.59 -11.64 13.25
CA ILE A 332 0.79 -11.45 14.46
C ILE A 332 1.64 -11.84 15.68
N TYR A 333 1.88 -10.86 16.57
CA TYR A 333 2.55 -11.07 17.84
C TYR A 333 1.55 -10.96 18.98
N CYS A 334 1.30 -12.07 19.68
CA CYS A 334 0.41 -12.11 20.82
C CYS A 334 0.73 -13.26 21.78
N ASP A 335 0.40 -13.06 23.06
CA ASP A 335 0.45 -14.15 24.05
C ASP A 335 -0.84 -14.98 24.01
N THR A 336 -1.97 -14.32 23.67
CA THR A 336 -3.28 -14.96 23.57
C THR A 336 -4.09 -14.46 22.38
N GLY A 337 -4.91 -15.34 21.80
CA GLY A 337 -6.00 -14.98 20.90
C GLY A 337 -5.87 -15.36 19.42
N VAL A 338 -4.69 -15.77 18.93
CA VAL A 338 -4.54 -16.35 17.57
C VAL A 338 -3.65 -17.60 17.61
N ALA A 339 -4.18 -18.73 17.12
CA ALA A 339 -3.41 -19.95 16.86
C ALA A 339 -3.53 -20.33 15.38
N GLY A 340 -2.39 -20.49 14.68
CA GLY A 340 -2.37 -20.78 13.25
C GLY A 340 -2.88 -19.63 12.37
N LEU A 341 -3.16 -19.91 11.09
CA LEU A 341 -3.72 -18.95 10.13
C LEU A 341 -5.27 -18.98 10.22
N PRO A 342 -5.94 -17.94 10.74
CA PRO A 342 -7.39 -17.90 10.82
C PRO A 342 -8.04 -17.82 9.43
N ALA A 343 -9.28 -18.30 9.29
CA ALA A 343 -9.99 -18.37 8.01
C ALA A 343 -10.13 -17.02 7.27
N GLY A 344 -10.11 -15.90 8.00
CA GLY A 344 -10.14 -14.55 7.44
C GLY A 344 -8.79 -13.97 7.03
N VAL A 345 -7.68 -14.68 7.29
CA VAL A 345 -6.31 -14.22 7.02
C VAL A 345 -5.81 -14.78 5.69
N SER A 346 -5.39 -13.93 4.77
CA SER A 346 -4.96 -14.34 3.44
C SER A 346 -3.71 -13.62 2.95
N VAL A 347 -2.71 -14.42 2.58
CA VAL A 347 -1.51 -14.02 1.84
C VAL A 347 -1.48 -14.69 0.46
N ALA A 348 -2.66 -14.90 -0.13
CA ALA A 348 -2.78 -15.60 -1.42
C ALA A 348 -2.05 -14.84 -2.55
N ALA A 349 -1.56 -15.61 -3.52
CA ALA A 349 -1.03 -15.04 -4.75
C ALA A 349 -2.14 -14.54 -5.69
N GLY A 350 -1.78 -13.61 -6.55
CA GLY A 350 -2.53 -13.27 -7.74
C GLY A 350 -2.42 -14.35 -8.81
N LYS A 351 -3.49 -14.46 -9.61
CA LYS A 351 -3.54 -15.39 -10.76
C LYS A 351 -2.94 -14.77 -12.00
N GLY A 352 -2.14 -15.56 -12.73
CA GLY A 352 -1.69 -15.24 -14.07
C GLY A 352 -2.83 -15.33 -15.07
N ASP A 353 -2.59 -14.79 -16.27
CA ASP A 353 -3.42 -15.10 -17.42
C ASP A 353 -2.68 -16.13 -18.27
N ALA A 354 -3.22 -17.33 -18.48
CA ALA A 354 -2.46 -18.42 -19.11
C ALA A 354 -2.04 -18.03 -20.55
N PRO A 355 -0.76 -18.22 -20.94
CA PRO A 355 0.28 -19.00 -20.27
C PRO A 355 1.18 -18.21 -19.29
N GLY A 356 0.85 -16.96 -18.97
CA GLY A 356 1.40 -16.26 -17.82
C GLY A 356 1.13 -17.00 -16.51
N GLN A 357 2.10 -16.96 -15.61
CA GLN A 357 2.11 -17.75 -14.38
C GLN A 357 1.41 -17.02 -13.24
N ASP A 358 0.86 -17.81 -12.33
CA ASP A 358 0.45 -17.32 -11.02
C ASP A 358 1.66 -16.80 -10.24
N GLY A 359 1.42 -15.85 -9.34
CA GLY A 359 2.39 -15.58 -8.29
C GLY A 359 2.48 -16.74 -7.30
N THR A 360 3.38 -16.62 -6.33
CA THR A 360 3.42 -17.53 -5.17
C THR A 360 2.82 -16.86 -3.95
N ALA A 361 2.29 -17.68 -3.04
CA ALA A 361 1.72 -17.18 -1.80
C ALA A 361 2.79 -16.50 -0.95
N GLY A 362 2.33 -15.56 -0.13
CA GLY A 362 3.16 -14.82 0.79
C GLY A 362 3.47 -15.53 2.08
N THR A 363 3.85 -14.76 3.09
CA THR A 363 4.26 -15.29 4.39
C THR A 363 3.30 -14.90 5.49
N PHE A 364 2.99 -15.87 6.35
CA PHE A 364 2.31 -15.65 7.60
C PHE A 364 3.24 -16.02 8.75
N HIS A 365 3.39 -15.12 9.71
CA HIS A 365 4.16 -15.35 10.93
C HIS A 365 3.26 -15.14 12.15
N HIS A 366 3.37 -16.04 13.11
CA HIS A 366 2.81 -15.85 14.44
C HIS A 366 3.90 -16.11 15.48
N GLY A 367 3.93 -15.29 16.53
CA GLY A 367 4.93 -15.37 17.58
C GLY A 367 4.42 -14.81 18.90
N PRO A 368 5.14 -15.09 20.01
CA PRO A 368 4.81 -14.52 21.31
C PRO A 368 4.95 -12.99 21.27
N TRP A 369 4.18 -12.29 22.11
CA TRP A 369 4.34 -10.84 22.23
C TRP A 369 5.76 -10.53 22.75
N PRO A 370 6.61 -9.81 22.00
CA PRO A 370 8.00 -9.62 22.38
C PRO A 370 8.18 -8.69 23.60
N GLY A 371 7.11 -8.02 24.04
CA GLY A 371 7.18 -6.94 25.02
C GLY A 371 7.87 -5.72 24.42
N LEU A 372 7.12 -4.64 24.22
CA LEU A 372 7.73 -3.34 23.95
C LEU A 372 8.12 -2.76 25.33
N ARG A 373 9.40 -2.87 25.68
CA ARG A 373 9.98 -2.22 26.87
C ARG A 373 10.45 -0.81 26.54
#